data_AF-A0A969R6I9-F1
#
_entry.id   AF-A0A969R6I9-F1
#
_cell.length_a   1.000
_cell.length_b   1.000
_cell.length_c   1.000
_cell.angle_alpha   90.00
_cell.angle_beta   90.00
_cell.angle_gamma   90.00
#
_symmetry.space_group_name_H-M   'P 1'
#
loop_
_entity.id
_entity.type
_entity.pdbx_description
1 polymer ?
#
loop_
_entity_poly.entity_id
_entity_poly.type
_entity_poly.pdbx_seq_one_letter_code
_entity_poly.pdbx_strand_id
1 'polypeptide(L)'
;MHKSRSAYFSPSPWYVRLGNSLKRFPQGLARGAKKPPETSSAAAAALISAGFASFVMMVNQHFASAFKSYEDLIWNLGAWIPGSRNADPLYGEIGSYSGKETILLVTWLVSWLFLAWLWRDRKIKGNTIFFSLFFFLVASTVMNWHPLFPYLPLMPK
;
A
#
# COMPACT_ATOMS: atom_id res chain seq x y z
N MET A 1 -49.58 -27.39 -40.90
CA MET A 1 -49.42 -25.93 -40.74
C MET A 1 -48.96 -25.62 -39.31
N HIS A 2 -47.66 -25.47 -39.08
CA HIS A 2 -47.12 -25.07 -37.77
C HIS A 2 -46.66 -23.61 -37.85
N LYS A 3 -47.36 -22.71 -37.15
CA LYS A 3 -46.99 -21.28 -37.05
C LYS A 3 -45.68 -21.15 -36.25
N SER A 4 -44.61 -20.76 -36.94
CA SER A 4 -43.37 -20.26 -36.34
C SER A 4 -43.68 -18.98 -35.55
N ARG A 5 -43.49 -19.01 -34.22
CA ARG A 5 -43.55 -17.81 -33.38
C ARG A 5 -42.19 -17.12 -33.45
N SER A 6 -42.13 -16.02 -34.19
CA SER A 6 -41.04 -15.04 -34.16
C SER A 6 -40.85 -14.53 -32.73
N ALA A 7 -39.73 -14.89 -32.09
CA ALA A 7 -39.33 -14.35 -30.80
C ALA A 7 -38.82 -12.91 -30.98
N TYR A 8 -39.53 -11.96 -30.39
CA TYR A 8 -39.12 -10.56 -30.34
C TYR A 8 -37.81 -10.41 -29.56
N PHE A 9 -36.76 -9.96 -30.24
CA PHE A 9 -35.46 -9.69 -29.64
C PHE A 9 -35.52 -8.31 -28.94
N SER A 10 -35.96 -8.26 -27.68
CA SER A 10 -35.87 -7.04 -26.88
C SER A 10 -34.40 -6.80 -26.49
N PRO A 11 -33.77 -5.68 -26.91
CA PRO A 11 -32.41 -5.38 -26.51
C PRO A 11 -32.37 -5.20 -24.99
N SER A 12 -31.48 -5.96 -24.34
CA SER A 12 -31.32 -5.91 -22.88
C SER A 12 -31.14 -4.46 -22.36
N PRO A 13 -31.78 -4.09 -21.24
CA PRO A 13 -31.63 -2.76 -20.65
C PRO A 13 -30.17 -2.43 -20.34
N TRP A 14 -29.80 -1.16 -20.39
CA TRP A 14 -28.41 -0.71 -20.26
C TRP A 14 -27.77 -1.12 -18.93
N TYR A 15 -28.54 -1.14 -17.83
CA TYR A 15 -28.07 -1.55 -16.51
C TYR A 15 -27.80 -3.06 -16.42
N VAL A 16 -28.53 -3.89 -17.17
CA VAL A 16 -28.26 -5.34 -17.27
C VAL A 16 -26.95 -5.58 -18.03
N ARG A 17 -26.68 -4.79 -19.07
CA ARG A 17 -25.40 -4.83 -19.81
C ARG A 17 -24.24 -4.40 -18.93
N LEU A 18 -24.41 -3.33 -18.15
CA LEU A 18 -23.41 -2.83 -17.21
C LEU A 18 -23.12 -3.86 -16.09
N GLY A 19 -24.17 -4.43 -15.48
CA GLY A 19 -24.03 -5.46 -14.46
C GLY A 19 -23.35 -6.74 -14.97
N ASN A 20 -23.67 -7.16 -16.20
CA ASN A 20 -23.00 -8.29 -16.84
C ASN A 20 -21.54 -8.00 -17.19
N SER A 21 -21.21 -6.74 -17.51
CA SER A 21 -19.84 -6.30 -17.76
C SER A 21 -19.00 -6.34 -16.46
N LEU A 22 -19.54 -5.80 -15.36
CA LEU A 22 -18.89 -5.85 -14.04
C LEU A 22 -18.67 -7.29 -13.55
N LYS A 23 -19.61 -8.20 -13.80
CA LYS A 23 -19.44 -9.63 -13.46
C LYS A 23 -18.34 -10.33 -14.27
N ARG A 24 -18.01 -9.84 -15.47
CA ARG A 24 -16.92 -10.36 -16.33
C ARG A 24 -15.57 -9.68 -16.05
N PHE A 25 -15.58 -8.52 -15.41
CA PHE A 25 -14.40 -7.75 -15.05
C PHE A 25 -13.33 -8.53 -14.24
N PRO A 26 -13.66 -9.47 -13.33
CA PRO A 26 -12.61 -10.30 -12.71
C PRO A 26 -12.03 -11.35 -13.66
N GLN A 27 -12.76 -11.79 -14.70
CA GLN A 27 -12.31 -12.86 -15.60
C GLN A 27 -11.21 -12.40 -16.57
N GLY A 28 -11.23 -11.13 -16.96
CA GLY A 28 -10.19 -10.52 -17.80
C GLY A 28 -8.85 -10.41 -17.07
N LEU A 29 -8.89 -9.97 -15.81
CA LEU A 29 -7.71 -9.92 -14.94
C LEU A 29 -7.21 -11.34 -14.58
N ALA A 30 -8.11 -12.28 -14.31
CA ALA A 30 -7.77 -13.66 -13.98
C ALA A 30 -7.11 -14.43 -15.14
N ARG A 31 -7.38 -14.06 -16.40
CA ARG A 31 -6.73 -14.69 -17.57
C ARG A 31 -5.25 -14.35 -17.71
N GLY A 32 -4.78 -13.28 -17.06
CA GLY A 32 -3.41 -12.81 -17.18
C GLY A 32 -3.02 -12.35 -18.60
N ALA A 33 -1.88 -11.70 -18.74
CA ALA A 33 -1.34 -11.35 -20.05
C ALA A 33 -0.80 -12.61 -20.76
N LYS A 34 -1.11 -12.81 -22.04
CA LYS A 34 -0.55 -13.92 -22.85
C LYS A 34 0.97 -13.86 -23.00
N LYS A 35 1.54 -12.66 -22.90
CA LYS A 35 2.97 -12.36 -22.85
C LYS A 35 3.19 -11.30 -21.77
N PRO A 36 3.30 -11.67 -20.49
CA PRO A 36 3.63 -10.69 -19.47
C PRO A 36 5.01 -10.12 -19.80
N PRO A 37 5.22 -8.79 -19.74
CA PRO A 37 6.54 -8.22 -19.91
C PRO A 37 7.48 -8.83 -18.87
N GLU A 38 8.75 -9.05 -19.24
CA GLU A 38 9.76 -9.37 -18.23
C GLU A 38 9.79 -8.20 -17.25
N THR A 39 9.35 -8.45 -16.01
CA THR A 39 9.36 -7.39 -15.00
C THR A 39 10.80 -7.05 -14.70
N SER A 40 11.15 -5.76 -14.80
CA SER A 40 12.46 -5.28 -14.38
C SER A 40 12.68 -5.65 -12.91
N SER A 41 13.76 -6.37 -12.62
CA SER A 41 14.14 -6.80 -11.27
C SER A 41 14.25 -5.61 -10.31
N ALA A 42 14.72 -4.47 -10.81
CA ALA A 42 14.78 -3.21 -10.07
C ALA A 42 13.39 -2.65 -9.74
N ALA A 43 12.41 -2.76 -10.65
CA ALA A 43 11.04 -2.32 -10.41
C ALA A 43 10.32 -3.25 -9.42
N ALA A 44 10.53 -4.56 -9.54
CA ALA A 44 10.03 -5.54 -8.59
C ALA A 44 10.57 -5.29 -7.17
N ALA A 45 11.88 -5.01 -7.06
CA ALA A 45 12.52 -4.63 -5.81
C ALA A 45 11.90 -3.35 -5.22
N ALA A 46 11.70 -2.30 -6.03
CA ALA A 46 11.13 -1.03 -5.57
C ALA A 46 9.72 -1.20 -5.00
N LEU A 47 8.86 -1.99 -5.66
CA LEU A 47 7.49 -2.25 -5.22
C LEU A 47 7.44 -3.03 -3.90
N ILE A 48 8.20 -4.12 -3.79
CA ILE A 48 8.21 -4.94 -2.58
C ILE A 48 8.82 -4.14 -1.41
N SER A 49 9.86 -3.35 -1.67
CA SER A 49 10.47 -2.45 -0.69
C SER A 49 9.51 -1.40 -0.19
N ALA A 50 8.64 -0.87 -1.06
CA ALA A 50 7.63 0.10 -0.66
C ALA A 50 6.61 -0.52 0.30
N GLY A 51 6.15 -1.75 0.01
CA GLY A 51 5.31 -2.52 0.94
C GLY A 51 5.99 -2.75 2.28
N PHE A 52 7.24 -3.20 2.27
CA PHE A 52 8.03 -3.41 3.48
C PHE A 52 8.22 -2.13 4.30
N ALA A 53 8.56 -1.01 3.65
CA ALA A 53 8.73 0.28 4.31
C ALA A 53 7.42 0.80 4.94
N SER A 54 6.29 0.61 4.28
CA SER A 54 4.97 0.93 4.85
C SER A 54 4.69 0.11 6.12
N PHE A 55 5.01 -1.19 6.11
CA PHE A 55 4.89 -2.03 7.30
C PHE A 55 5.79 -1.52 8.44
N VAL A 56 7.07 -1.22 8.16
CA VAL A 56 8.01 -0.67 9.16
C VAL A 56 7.52 0.67 9.71
N MET A 57 6.94 1.53 8.88
CA MET A 57 6.34 2.79 9.33
C MET A 57 5.21 2.55 10.34
N MET A 58 4.34 1.56 10.12
CA MET A 58 3.26 1.23 11.07
C MET A 58 3.79 0.66 12.39
N VAL A 59 4.89 -0.10 12.34
CA VAL A 59 5.59 -0.54 13.54
C VAL A 59 6.17 0.67 14.29
N ASN A 60 6.85 1.58 13.60
CA ASN A 60 7.39 2.79 14.22
C ASN A 60 6.32 3.68 14.83
N GLN A 61 5.15 3.78 14.18
CA GLN A 61 3.99 4.48 14.73
C GLN A 61 3.57 3.89 16.08
N HIS A 62 3.56 2.56 16.21
CA HIS A 62 3.28 1.90 17.49
C HIS A 62 4.30 2.24 18.55
N PHE A 63 5.59 2.12 18.24
CA PHE A 63 6.66 2.45 19.19
C PHE A 63 6.61 3.92 19.61
N ALA A 64 6.32 4.84 18.69
CA ALA A 64 6.17 6.26 19.00
C ALA A 64 4.97 6.52 19.92
N SER A 65 3.86 5.80 19.73
CA SER A 65 2.70 5.90 20.60
C SER A 65 2.92 5.31 22.00
N ALA A 66 3.78 4.30 22.11
CA ALA A 66 4.07 3.61 23.37
C ALA A 66 5.17 4.29 24.19
N PHE A 67 6.16 4.91 23.53
CA PHE A 67 7.36 5.45 24.18
C PHE A 67 7.63 6.89 23.75
N LYS A 68 7.45 7.84 24.68
CA LYS A 68 7.64 9.27 24.38
C LYS A 68 9.08 9.61 23.97
N SER A 69 10.07 8.99 24.59
CA SER A 69 11.49 9.18 24.22
C SER A 69 11.80 8.72 22.80
N TYR A 70 11.12 7.67 22.32
CA TYR A 70 11.25 7.20 20.95
C TYR A 70 10.56 8.16 19.97
N GLU A 71 9.39 8.70 20.33
CA GLU A 71 8.73 9.74 19.55
C GLU A 71 9.63 10.97 19.37
N ASP A 72 10.28 11.44 20.43
CA ASP A 72 11.16 12.61 20.37
C ASP A 72 12.41 12.34 19.51
N LEU A 73 12.96 11.12 19.59
CA LEU A 73 14.05 10.68 18.72
C LEU A 73 13.61 10.71 17.25
N ILE A 74 12.44 10.15 16.94
CA ILE A 74 11.89 10.15 15.58
C ILE A 74 11.67 11.58 15.11
N TRP A 75 11.06 12.44 15.92
CA TRP A 75 10.80 13.83 15.54
C TRP A 75 12.11 14.57 15.22
N ASN A 76 13.16 14.36 16.02
CA ASN A 76 14.49 14.90 15.74
C ASN A 76 15.08 14.39 14.42
N LEU A 77 14.88 13.11 14.08
CA LEU A 77 15.29 12.57 12.78
C LEU A 77 14.58 13.26 11.60
N GLY A 78 13.34 13.72 11.79
CA GLY A 78 12.56 14.43 10.77
C GLY A 78 12.70 15.95 10.80
N ALA A 79 13.50 16.52 11.71
CA ALA A 79 13.59 17.97 11.91
C ALA A 79 14.12 18.74 10.69
N TRP A 80 14.77 18.05 9.76
CA TRP A 80 15.24 18.62 8.50
C TRP A 80 14.12 18.86 7.48
N ILE A 81 12.94 18.24 7.65
CA ILE A 81 11.79 18.45 6.77
C ILE A 81 11.15 19.80 7.12
N PRO A 82 11.02 20.73 6.14
CA PRO A 82 10.35 22.00 6.37
C PRO A 82 8.92 21.79 6.91
N GLY A 83 8.55 22.54 7.95
CA GLY A 83 7.28 22.38 8.64
C GLY A 83 7.25 21.29 9.73
N SER A 84 8.36 20.56 9.96
CA SER A 84 8.51 19.66 11.11
C SER A 84 8.37 20.40 12.44
N ARG A 85 8.91 21.62 12.50
CA ARG A 85 8.79 22.58 13.62
C ARG A 85 8.52 23.96 13.03
N ASN A 86 7.60 24.70 13.61
CA ASN A 86 7.29 26.06 13.22
C ASN A 86 7.39 26.96 14.45
N ALA A 87 8.16 28.04 14.32
CA ALA A 87 8.29 29.03 15.39
C ALA A 87 6.99 29.82 15.61
N ASP A 88 6.15 29.90 14.57
CA ASP A 88 4.89 30.61 14.60
C ASP A 88 3.72 29.62 14.80
N PRO A 89 3.01 29.67 15.94
CA PRO A 89 1.87 28.80 16.20
C PRO A 89 0.69 29.01 15.25
N LEU A 90 0.68 30.08 14.44
CA LEU A 90 -0.32 30.31 13.39
C LEU A 90 -0.19 29.31 12.22
N TYR A 91 1.03 28.81 11.97
CA TYR A 91 1.32 27.85 10.92
C TYR A 91 1.61 26.49 11.58
N GLY A 92 0.57 25.68 11.79
CA GLY A 92 0.67 24.40 12.52
C GLY A 92 1.84 23.50 12.09
N GLU A 93 2.31 22.64 12.99
CA GLU A 93 3.47 21.77 12.76
C GLU A 93 3.06 20.39 12.26
N ILE A 94 3.86 19.81 11.37
CA ILE A 94 3.76 18.40 10.96
C ILE A 94 4.13 17.48 12.14
N GLY A 95 4.99 17.96 13.04
CA GLY A 95 5.39 17.26 14.26
C GLY A 95 6.17 15.97 13.97
N SER A 96 6.03 14.97 14.85
CA SER A 96 6.76 13.70 14.79
C SER A 96 6.46 12.87 13.53
N TYR A 97 5.42 13.22 12.78
CA TYR A 97 5.09 12.59 11.50
C TYR A 97 6.20 12.79 10.45
N SER A 98 6.87 13.94 10.44
CA SER A 98 8.05 14.20 9.60
C SER A 98 9.17 13.15 9.77
N GLY A 99 9.39 12.73 11.02
CA GLY A 99 10.36 11.69 11.34
C GLY A 99 9.93 10.31 10.87
N LYS A 100 8.61 10.01 10.96
CA LYS A 100 8.05 8.74 10.49
C LYS A 100 8.19 8.60 8.98
N GLU A 101 7.93 9.68 8.23
CA GLU A 101 8.16 9.73 6.79
C GLU A 101 9.64 9.58 6.43
N THR A 102 10.53 10.21 7.21
CA THR A 102 11.98 10.04 7.04
C THR A 102 12.37 8.56 7.17
N ILE A 103 11.87 7.86 8.19
CA ILE A 103 12.18 6.44 8.37
C ILE A 103 11.58 5.61 7.24
N LEU A 104 10.33 5.87 6.83
CA LEU A 104 9.73 5.19 5.69
C LEU A 104 10.62 5.33 4.44
N LEU A 105 11.08 6.55 4.14
CA LEU A 105 11.87 6.82 2.95
C LEU A 105 13.25 6.16 3.02
N VAL A 106 13.93 6.24 4.16
CA VAL A 106 15.23 5.59 4.38
C VAL A 106 15.09 4.07 4.30
N THR A 107 14.09 3.48 4.97
CA THR A 107 13.84 2.04 4.92
C THR A 107 13.51 1.59 3.51
N TRP A 108 12.67 2.35 2.78
CA TRP A 108 12.37 2.06 1.38
C TRP A 108 13.63 2.06 0.52
N LEU A 109 14.46 3.09 0.62
CA LEU A 109 15.65 3.24 -0.21
C LEU A 109 16.71 2.17 0.11
N VAL A 110 16.96 1.90 1.39
CA VAL A 110 17.93 0.87 1.81
C VAL A 110 17.47 -0.52 1.40
N SER A 111 16.19 -0.86 1.65
CA SER A 111 15.65 -2.16 1.24
C SER A 111 15.61 -2.31 -0.29
N TRP A 112 15.28 -1.25 -1.00
CA TRP A 112 15.29 -1.24 -2.46
C TRP A 112 16.68 -1.50 -3.02
N LEU A 113 17.71 -0.78 -2.56
CA LEU A 113 19.08 -0.99 -3.04
C LEU A 113 19.57 -2.41 -2.75
N PHE A 114 19.26 -2.94 -1.56
CA PHE A 114 19.61 -4.30 -1.18
C PHE A 114 18.92 -5.33 -2.09
N LEU A 115 17.62 -5.21 -2.30
CA LEU A 115 16.83 -6.11 -3.16
C LEU A 115 17.20 -5.97 -4.63
N ALA A 116 17.44 -4.76 -5.12
CA ALA A 116 17.85 -4.48 -6.50
C ALA A 116 19.22 -5.10 -6.79
N TRP A 117 20.15 -5.02 -5.84
CA TRP A 117 21.44 -5.70 -5.95
C TRP A 117 21.29 -7.22 -5.92
N LEU A 118 20.53 -7.78 -4.97
CA LEU A 118 20.33 -9.21 -4.82
C LEU A 118 19.63 -9.86 -6.04
N TRP A 119 18.75 -9.11 -6.71
CA TRP A 119 17.93 -9.59 -7.83
C TRP A 119 18.41 -9.11 -9.19
N ARG A 120 19.58 -8.47 -9.28
CA ARG A 120 20.09 -7.88 -10.52
C ARG A 120 20.03 -8.82 -11.72
N ASP A 121 20.44 -10.07 -11.53
CA ASP A 121 20.52 -11.08 -12.58
C ASP A 121 19.39 -12.14 -12.49
N ARG A 122 18.33 -11.86 -11.70
CA ARG A 122 17.22 -12.78 -11.48
C ARG A 122 15.93 -12.29 -12.13
N LYS A 123 15.23 -13.20 -12.82
CA LYS A 123 13.87 -12.96 -13.30
C LYS A 123 12.86 -13.21 -12.18
N ILE A 124 12.25 -12.14 -11.68
CA ILE A 124 11.26 -12.23 -10.61
C ILE A 124 9.89 -12.55 -11.20
N LYS A 125 9.23 -13.56 -10.63
CA LYS A 125 7.88 -13.96 -11.08
C LYS A 125 6.85 -12.95 -10.56
N GLY A 126 5.89 -12.58 -11.41
CA GLY A 126 4.81 -11.64 -11.04
C GLY A 126 4.02 -12.09 -9.79
N ASN A 127 3.81 -13.40 -9.62
CA ASN A 127 3.14 -13.94 -8.44
C ASN A 127 3.91 -13.60 -7.15
N THR A 128 5.24 -13.69 -7.16
CA THR A 128 6.07 -13.33 -6.00
C THR A 128 5.89 -11.85 -5.67
N ILE A 129 5.90 -10.97 -6.66
CA ILE A 129 5.67 -9.53 -6.47
C ILE A 129 4.30 -9.29 -5.84
N PHE A 130 3.26 -9.90 -6.40
CA PHE A 130 1.90 -9.74 -5.93
C PHE A 130 1.74 -10.24 -4.49
N PHE A 131 2.15 -11.47 -4.20
CA PHE A 131 2.00 -12.05 -2.86
C PHE A 131 2.84 -11.33 -1.80
N SER A 132 4.07 -10.92 -2.13
CA SER A 132 4.91 -10.14 -1.21
C SER A 132 4.33 -8.77 -0.93
N LEU A 133 3.90 -8.03 -1.97
CA LEU A 133 3.28 -6.72 -1.81
C LEU A 133 1.97 -6.84 -1.01
N PHE A 134 1.10 -7.78 -1.39
CA PHE A 134 -0.16 -8.02 -0.71
C PHE A 134 0.06 -8.38 0.76
N PHE A 135 1.01 -9.26 1.06
CA PHE A 135 1.38 -9.61 2.43
C PHE A 135 1.77 -8.38 3.25
N PHE A 136 2.68 -7.54 2.75
CA PHE A 136 3.10 -6.34 3.47
C PHE A 136 1.99 -5.31 3.64
N LEU A 137 1.12 -5.14 2.64
CA LEU A 137 -0.04 -4.25 2.75
C LEU A 137 -1.05 -4.74 3.78
N VAL A 138 -1.35 -6.04 3.80
CA VAL A 138 -2.20 -6.64 4.83
C VAL A 138 -1.56 -6.50 6.19
N ALA A 139 -0.27 -6.82 6.35
CA ALA A 139 0.45 -6.68 7.61
C ALA A 139 0.45 -5.22 8.11
N SER A 140 0.70 -4.25 7.22
CA SER A 140 0.61 -2.82 7.52
C SER A 140 -0.79 -2.42 7.97
N THR A 141 -1.82 -2.96 7.33
CA THR A 141 -3.23 -2.65 7.67
C THR A 141 -3.62 -3.25 9.02
N VAL A 142 -3.22 -4.50 9.26
CA VAL A 142 -3.42 -5.21 10.53
C VAL A 142 -2.73 -4.47 11.67
N MET A 143 -1.50 -4.00 11.46
CA MET A 143 -0.80 -3.15 12.42
C MET A 143 -1.58 -1.87 12.69
N ASN A 144 -2.15 -1.21 11.68
CA ASN A 144 -2.94 -0.01 11.90
C ASN A 144 -4.32 -0.28 12.55
N TRP A 145 -4.73 -1.54 12.69
CA TRP A 145 -6.11 -1.88 13.06
C TRP A 145 -6.35 -1.78 14.56
N HIS A 146 -7.11 -0.75 14.94
CA HIS A 146 -7.45 -0.39 16.32
C HIS A 146 -8.01 -1.54 17.21
N PRO A 147 -8.81 -2.51 16.70
CA PRO A 147 -9.25 -3.65 17.52
C PRO A 147 -8.13 -4.62 17.90
N LEU A 148 -7.08 -4.72 17.08
CA LEU A 148 -5.92 -5.58 17.36
C LEU A 148 -4.86 -4.84 18.19
N PHE A 149 -4.72 -3.54 17.92
CA PHE A 149 -3.83 -2.66 18.66
C PHE A 149 -4.62 -1.47 19.17
N PRO A 150 -5.19 -1.55 20.39
CA PRO A 150 -5.82 -0.41 21.01
C PRO A 150 -4.71 0.59 21.38
N TYR A 151 -4.51 1.59 20.53
CA TYR A 151 -3.85 2.81 20.94
C TYR A 151 -4.64 3.37 22.13
N LEU A 152 -3.94 3.80 23.17
CA LEU A 152 -4.45 4.22 24.48
C LEU A 152 -5.75 5.07 24.50
N PRO A 153 -6.49 5.08 25.63
CA PRO A 153 -7.90 5.45 25.71
C PRO A 153 -8.18 6.88 25.24
N LEU A 154 -9.34 7.06 24.61
CA LEU A 154 -9.82 8.29 23.99
C LEU A 154 -10.10 9.47 24.95
N MET A 155 -9.59 9.48 26.19
CA MET A 155 -9.85 10.52 27.20
C MET A 155 -8.66 10.76 28.17
N PRO A 156 -8.47 12.00 28.66
CA PRO A 156 -7.33 12.40 29.47
C PRO A 156 -7.43 11.92 30.92
N LYS A 157 -6.28 11.85 31.61
CA LYS A 157 -6.20 11.94 33.08
C LYS A 157 -5.74 13.33 33.47
#